data_AF-A0A523TFQ4-F1
#
_entry.id   AF-A0A523TFQ4-F1
#
_cell.length_a   1.000
_cell.length_b   1.000
_cell.length_c   1.000
_cell.angle_alpha   90.00
_cell.angle_beta   90.00
_cell.angle_gamma   90.00
#
_symmetry.space_group_name_H-M   'P 1'
#
loop_
_entity.id
_entity.type
_entity.pdbx_description
1 polymer ?
#
loop_
_entity_poly.entity_id
_entity_poly.type
_entity_poly.pdbx_seq_one_letter_code
_entity_poly.pdbx_strand_id
1 'polypeptide(L)' 'MDNKITSESRKEKKDRGKIIDSLVWGFEKGLGIRLLPGQLTKQEVKLSQELKEIKYSTRNWNYRR' A
#
# COMPACT_ATOMS: atom_id res chain seq x y z
N MET A 1 19.58 -13.58 -30.29
CA MET A 1 19.08 -12.19 -30.29
C MET A 1 19.09 -11.71 -28.86
N ASP A 2 20.13 -10.96 -28.51
CA ASP A 2 20.20 -10.19 -27.28
C ASP A 2 19.12 -9.10 -27.27
N ASN A 3 18.38 -8.99 -26.18
CA ASN A 3 18.06 -7.69 -25.59
C ASN A 3 17.65 -7.85 -24.12
N LYS A 4 18.68 -7.82 -23.27
CA LYS A 4 18.74 -7.03 -22.04
C LYS A 4 17.38 -6.61 -21.43
N ILE A 5 16.82 -7.45 -20.55
CA ILE A 5 16.03 -6.93 -19.42
C ILE A 5 17.04 -6.50 -18.34
N THR A 6 17.86 -5.50 -18.64
CA THR A 6 18.93 -5.05 -17.74
C THR A 6 18.75 -3.57 -17.44
N SER A 7 18.68 -3.25 -16.14
CA SER A 7 18.92 -1.95 -15.47
C SER A 7 17.73 -1.06 -15.07
N GLU A 8 16.61 -1.02 -15.81
CA GLU A 8 15.52 -0.08 -15.49
C GLU A 8 14.70 -0.47 -14.24
N SER A 9 14.34 -1.75 -14.10
CA SER A 9 13.61 -2.27 -12.93
C SER A 9 14.39 -2.13 -11.61
N ARG A 10 15.72 -1.98 -11.67
CA ARG A 10 16.58 -1.75 -10.51
C ARG A 10 16.62 -0.26 -10.09
N LYS A 11 16.41 0.68 -11.02
CA LYS A 11 16.34 2.12 -10.71
C LYS A 11 15.04 2.47 -9.97
N GLU A 12 13.89 1.97 -10.43
CA GLU A 12 12.59 2.22 -9.77
C GLU A 12 12.51 1.71 -8.33
N LYS A 13 13.14 0.56 -8.05
CA LYS A 13 13.16 -0.02 -6.70
C LYS A 13 13.87 0.89 -5.69
N LYS A 14 14.79 1.75 -6.16
CA LYS A 14 15.58 2.68 -5.34
C LYS A 14 14.82 3.95 -4.94
N ASP A 15 13.67 4.24 -5.57
CA ASP A 15 12.93 5.49 -5.37
C ASP A 15 11.65 5.34 -4.54
N ARG A 16 11.07 4.14 -4.47
CA ARG A 16 9.82 3.91 -3.70
C ARG A 16 9.91 4.36 -2.25
N GLY A 17 11.05 4.12 -1.58
CA GLY A 17 11.27 4.58 -0.21
C GLY A 17 11.21 6.11 -0.10
N LYS A 18 11.88 6.82 -1.01
CA LYS A 18 11.87 8.29 -1.03
C LYS A 18 10.48 8.87 -1.29
N ILE A 19 9.70 8.22 -2.15
CA ILE A 19 8.32 8.61 -2.41
C ILE A 19 7.48 8.44 -1.15
N ILE A 20 7.59 7.29 -0.46
CA ILE A 20 6.89 7.02 0.79
C ILE A 20 7.28 8.05 1.86
N ASP A 21 8.58 8.32 2.03
CA ASP A 21 9.08 9.30 3.00
C ASP A 21 8.55 10.71 2.70
N SER A 22 8.49 11.09 1.42
CA SER A 22 7.95 12.38 0.99
C SER A 22 6.45 12.50 1.27
N LEU A 23 5.69 11.42 1.08
CA LEU A 23 4.27 11.37 1.43
C LEU A 23 4.09 11.51 2.94
N VAL A 24 4.79 10.70 3.75
CA VAL A 24 4.74 10.77 5.22
C VAL A 24 5.00 12.21 5.69
N TRP A 25 6.08 12.82 5.21
CA TRP A 25 6.43 14.20 5.54
C TRP A 25 5.32 15.20 5.13
N GLY A 26 4.77 15.05 3.93
CA GLY A 26 3.70 15.92 3.43
C GLY A 26 2.43 15.84 4.29
N PHE A 27 2.03 14.64 4.70
CA PHE A 27 0.88 14.45 5.60
C PHE A 27 1.13 15.00 6.99
N GLU A 28 2.31 14.77 7.58
CA GLU A 28 2.66 15.33 8.89
C GLU A 28 2.62 16.86 8.88
N LYS A 29 3.21 17.49 7.85
CA LYS A 29 3.21 18.95 7.72
C LYS A 29 1.83 19.53 7.41
N GLY A 30 1.11 18.92 6.47
CA GLY A 30 -0.20 19.41 6.03
C GLY A 30 -1.27 19.31 7.11
N LEU A 31 -1.20 18.29 7.97
CA LEU A 31 -2.18 18.06 9.02
C LEU A 31 -1.69 18.54 10.41
N GLY A 32 -0.43 18.93 10.56
CA GLY A 32 0.14 19.32 11.85
C GLY A 32 0.21 18.16 12.86
N ILE A 33 0.39 16.93 12.37
CA ILE A 33 0.44 15.70 13.17
C ILE A 33 1.81 15.03 13.06
N ARG A 34 2.03 14.00 13.89
CA ARG A 34 3.15 13.08 13.75
C ARG A 34 2.64 11.67 13.51
N LEU A 35 3.14 11.01 12.46
CA LEU A 35 2.81 9.63 12.16
C LEU A 35 3.80 8.72 12.88
N LEU A 36 3.27 7.81 13.69
CA LEU A 36 4.07 6.83 14.43
C LEU A 36 3.88 5.45 13.81
N PRO A 37 4.94 4.64 13.66
CA PRO A 37 4.79 3.25 13.24
C PRO A 37 3.86 2.49 14.18
N GLY A 38 2.74 2.01 13.64
CA GLY A 38 1.75 1.22 14.35
C GLY A 38 1.52 -0.12 13.67
N GLN A 39 1.02 -1.09 14.43
CA GLN A 39 0.56 -2.38 13.91
C GLN A 39 -0.96 -2.45 14.00
N LEU A 40 -1.58 -3.23 13.12
CA LEU A 40 -3.02 -3.48 13.19
C LEU A 40 -3.37 -4.19 14.50
N THR A 41 -4.46 -3.74 15.12
CA THR A 41 -5.03 -4.38 16.31
C THR A 41 -5.70 -5.70 15.93
N LYS A 42 -5.91 -6.58 16.92
CA LYS A 42 -6.62 -7.86 16.71
C LYS A 42 -8.03 -7.66 16.15
N GLN A 43 -8.71 -6.58 16.56
CA GLN A 43 -10.05 -6.25 16.08
C GLN A 43 -10.04 -5.82 14.62
N GLU A 44 -9.10 -4.97 14.22
CA GLU A 44 -8.94 -4.55 12.81
C GLU A 44 -8.57 -5.72 11.91
N VAL A 45 -7.67 -6.61 12.37
CA VAL A 45 -7.33 -7.83 11.62
C VAL A 45 -8.56 -8.71 11.45
N LYS A 46 -9.32 -8.97 12.52
CA LYS A 46 -10.56 -9.76 12.44
C LYS A 46 -11.56 -9.15 11.45
N LEU A 47 -11.81 -7.85 11.55
CA LEU A 47 -12.73 -7.15 10.66
C LEU A 47 -12.25 -7.19 9.19
N SER A 48 -10.95 -7.04 8.96
CA SER A 48 -10.38 -7.10 7.61
C SER A 48 -10.56 -8.49 6.97
N GLN A 49 -10.45 -9.56 7.75
CA GLN A 49 -10.69 -10.93 7.30
C GLN A 49 -12.16 -11.16 6.96
N GLU A 50 -13.06 -10.72 7.82
CA GLU A 50 -14.50 -10.82 7.58
C GLU A 50 -14.89 -10.05 6.31
N LEU A 51 -14.45 -8.79 6.17
CA LEU A 51 -14.70 -7.97 4.98
C LEU A 51 -14.13 -8.60 3.71
N LYS A 52 -12.99 -9.28 3.79
CA LYS A 52 -12.43 -10.02 2.67
C LYS A 52 -13.39 -11.13 2.24
N GLU A 53 -13.86 -11.95 3.17
CA GLU A 53 -14.73 -13.10 2.87
C GLU A 53 -16.09 -12.66 2.32
N ILE A 54 -16.76 -11.73 2.99
CA ILE A 54 -18.15 -11.37 2.65
C ILE A 54 -18.25 -10.42 1.45
N LYS A 55 -17.16 -9.69 1.14
CA LYS A 55 -17.21 -8.57 0.18
C LYS A 55 -16.03 -8.57 -0.78
N TYR A 56 -14.83 -8.26 -0.31
CA TYR A 56 -13.71 -7.94 -1.21
C TYR A 56 -13.20 -9.13 -2.02
N SER A 57 -13.46 -10.37 -1.61
CA SER A 57 -13.16 -11.58 -2.40
C SER A 57 -14.30 -12.00 -3.34
N THR A 58 -15.49 -11.40 -3.20
CA THR A 58 -16.66 -11.83 -3.96
C THR A 58 -16.64 -11.29 -5.38
N ARG A 59 -17.13 -12.09 -6.33
CA ARG A 59 -17.26 -11.67 -7.73
C ARG A 59 -18.28 -10.52 -7.88
N ASN A 60 -19.36 -10.56 -7.11
CA ASN A 60 -20.39 -9.53 -7.13
C ASN A 60 -19.77 -8.14 -6.82
N TRP A 61 -19.03 -8.04 -5.72
CA TRP A 61 -18.35 -6.79 -5.35
C TRP A 61 -17.33 -6.34 -6.39
N ASN A 62 -16.46 -7.24 -6.86
CA ASN A 62 -15.37 -6.88 -7.75
C ASN A 62 -15.80 -6.56 -9.19
N TYR A 63 -16.89 -7.15 -9.67
CA TYR A 63 -17.36 -6.98 -11.05
C TYR A 63 -18.65 -6.16 -11.17
N ARG A 64 -19.22 -5.67 -10.06
CA ARG A 64 -20.46 -4.86 -10.01
C ARG A 64 -21.56 -5.42 -10.92
N ARG A 65 -21.86 -6.71 -10.79
CA ARG A 65 -22.89 -7.40 -11.58
C ARG A 65 -24.08 -7.77 -10.73
#